data_AF-A0A563DBX6-F1
#
_entry.id   AF-A0A563DBX6-F1
#
_cell.length_a   1.000
_cell.length_b   1.000
_cell.length_c   1.000
_cell.angle_alpha   90.00
_cell.angle_beta   90.00
_cell.angle_gamma   90.00
#
_symmetry.space_group_name_H-M   'P 1'
#
loop_
_entity.id
_entity.type
_entity.pdbx_description
1 polymer ?
#
loop_
_entity_poly.entity_id
_entity_poly.type
_entity_poly.pdbx_seq_one_letter_code
_entity_poly.pdbx_strand_id
1 'polypeptide(L)'
;MKKLWFLFACLFCFLNSYGKEEGKALKKLPTIQKAWVDAGYFEWRTERNSEPYDDWVEGEVGLKITELGKEQEYLPDVSDGGQLTSARKMFRFATKLKKIPSFNTQNITDFSYMFEGCESIITIPLLNTSKGVNFRYMLSDCLSLTSIPLIDTSNGKNFSLMFYVCPSLVSIPLLDTSKGIYFNAMFWGCESLDAIPKLDTSNGVNFSGMFVYCTSLTTIPFLNTSRGTDFSSMFFGASSLTIIPLLDTSNGIDFSYMFLECFSLNSLPKLDTSKGTNFNGMFNSCKSLTKKPQLNLSKAIDITDMFKDTLFEEKD
;
A
#
# COMPACT_ATOMS: atom_id res chain seq x y z
N MET A 1 -47.97 -10.57 -2.30
CA MET A 1 -46.87 -10.44 -1.32
C MET A 1 -45.86 -11.53 -1.66
N LYS A 2 -44.89 -11.27 -2.55
CA LYS A 2 -43.59 -10.64 -2.29
C LYS A 2 -42.73 -11.40 -1.27
N LYS A 3 -41.56 -11.82 -1.75
CA LYS A 3 -40.32 -12.20 -1.05
C LYS A 3 -40.34 -13.58 -0.38
N LEU A 4 -39.51 -14.51 -0.87
CA LEU A 4 -38.38 -15.09 -0.13
C LEU A 4 -37.70 -16.28 -0.85
N TRP A 5 -37.31 -16.20 -2.13
CA TRP A 5 -36.63 -17.33 -2.82
C TRP A 5 -35.42 -16.92 -3.69
N PHE A 6 -34.57 -16.04 -3.17
CA PHE A 6 -33.25 -15.78 -3.76
C PHE A 6 -32.21 -15.50 -2.66
N LEU A 7 -31.71 -16.57 -2.05
CA LEU A 7 -30.46 -16.61 -1.30
C LEU A 7 -30.02 -18.08 -1.27
N PHE A 8 -28.73 -18.32 -1.53
CA PHE A 8 -28.04 -19.60 -1.76
C PHE A 8 -27.97 -20.12 -3.20
N ALA A 9 -27.15 -19.46 -4.03
CA ALA A 9 -26.36 -20.13 -5.07
C ALA A 9 -25.29 -19.18 -5.65
N CYS A 10 -24.22 -18.89 -4.90
CA CYS A 10 -22.93 -18.44 -5.46
C CYS A 10 -21.82 -18.45 -4.39
N LEU A 11 -21.68 -19.60 -3.72
CA LEU A 11 -20.49 -19.94 -2.96
C LEU A 11 -20.05 -21.31 -3.49
N PHE A 12 -18.77 -21.46 -3.83
CA PHE A 12 -18.15 -22.61 -4.50
C PHE A 12 -18.47 -22.81 -5.99
N CYS A 13 -17.65 -22.23 -6.86
CA CYS A 13 -17.30 -22.81 -8.16
C CYS A 13 -16.13 -22.03 -8.76
N PHE A 14 -14.91 -22.26 -8.27
CA PHE A 14 -13.67 -22.06 -9.05
C PHE A 14 -12.51 -22.68 -8.26
N LEU A 15 -12.41 -24.01 -8.32
CA LEU A 15 -11.18 -24.82 -8.24
C LEU A 15 -11.62 -26.29 -8.34
N ASN A 16 -11.12 -26.99 -9.36
CA ASN A 16 -11.33 -28.41 -9.72
C ASN A 16 -12.66 -28.82 -10.39
N SER A 17 -12.73 -28.60 -11.71
CA SER A 17 -13.28 -29.64 -12.62
C SER A 17 -12.70 -29.50 -14.04
N TYR A 18 -11.45 -29.96 -14.24
CA TYR A 18 -11.07 -30.50 -15.54
C TYR A 18 -11.78 -31.85 -15.69
N GLY A 19 -12.97 -31.84 -16.28
CA GLY A 19 -13.78 -33.04 -16.49
C GLY A 19 -15.19 -32.70 -17.00
N LYS A 20 -15.33 -32.67 -18.32
CA LYS A 20 -16.55 -32.73 -19.14
C LYS A 20 -17.89 -32.43 -18.42
N GLU A 21 -18.43 -31.24 -18.65
CA GLU A 21 -19.88 -31.04 -18.78
C GLU A 21 -20.15 -30.27 -20.08
N GLU A 22 -20.96 -30.87 -20.94
CA GLU A 22 -21.42 -30.34 -22.22
C GLU A 22 -22.50 -29.26 -22.00
N GLY A 23 -22.37 -28.12 -22.68
CA GLY A 23 -23.55 -27.40 -23.19
C GLY A 23 -24.19 -26.26 -22.38
N LYS A 24 -23.55 -25.66 -21.37
CA LYS A 24 -23.98 -24.34 -20.87
C LYS A 24 -23.38 -23.25 -21.76
N ALA A 25 -24.20 -22.57 -22.56
CA ALA A 25 -23.79 -21.38 -23.28
C ALA A 25 -23.16 -20.38 -22.30
N LEU A 26 -21.85 -20.14 -22.43
CA LEU A 26 -21.15 -19.11 -21.66
C LEU A 26 -21.89 -17.79 -21.87
N LYS A 27 -22.53 -17.27 -20.82
CA LYS A 27 -23.28 -16.02 -20.88
C LYS A 27 -22.29 -14.92 -21.25
N LYS A 28 -22.38 -14.38 -22.47
CA LYS A 28 -21.50 -13.33 -22.97
C LYS A 28 -21.61 -12.10 -22.06
N LEU A 29 -20.50 -11.72 -21.42
CA LEU A 29 -20.44 -10.53 -20.57
C LEU A 29 -20.71 -9.27 -21.41
N PRO A 30 -21.34 -8.22 -20.84
CA PRO A 30 -21.53 -6.95 -21.52
C PRO A 30 -20.18 -6.25 -21.76
N THR A 31 -20.19 -5.22 -22.61
CA THR A 31 -19.06 -4.30 -22.77
C THR A 31 -19.05 -3.25 -21.66
N ILE A 32 -17.91 -2.61 -21.44
CA ILE A 32 -17.75 -1.43 -20.57
C ILE A 32 -18.77 -0.36 -20.97
N GLN A 33 -18.88 -0.07 -22.27
CA GLN A 33 -19.82 0.94 -22.75
C GLN A 33 -21.24 0.64 -22.25
N LYS A 34 -21.73 -0.59 -22.44
CA LYS A 34 -23.09 -0.96 -22.07
C LYS A 34 -23.30 -1.10 -20.56
N ALA A 35 -22.34 -1.68 -19.85
CA ALA A 35 -22.50 -2.08 -18.46
C ALA A 35 -22.21 -0.95 -17.49
N TRP A 36 -21.30 -0.05 -17.85
CA TRP A 36 -20.73 0.96 -16.97
C TRP A 36 -21.03 2.38 -17.45
N VAL A 37 -20.81 2.67 -18.73
CA VAL A 37 -20.93 4.04 -19.25
C VAL A 37 -22.38 4.42 -19.55
N ASP A 38 -23.11 3.60 -20.31
CA ASP A 38 -24.53 3.82 -20.61
C ASP A 38 -25.41 3.75 -19.35
N ALA A 39 -24.95 3.02 -18.33
CA ALA A 39 -25.58 2.96 -17.01
C ALA A 39 -25.25 4.18 -16.12
N GLY A 40 -24.32 5.03 -16.54
CA GLY A 40 -23.90 6.23 -15.82
C GLY A 40 -22.99 5.98 -14.61
N TYR A 41 -22.45 4.77 -14.43
CA TYR A 41 -21.52 4.45 -13.33
C TYR A 41 -20.10 4.96 -13.59
N PHE A 42 -19.72 5.03 -14.87
CA PHE A 42 -18.41 5.51 -15.29
C PHE A 42 -18.54 6.42 -16.50
N GLU A 43 -17.52 7.25 -16.70
CA GLU A 43 -17.30 8.02 -17.91
C GLU A 43 -15.93 7.65 -18.49
N TRP A 44 -15.80 7.68 -19.81
CA TRP A 44 -14.49 7.64 -20.44
C TRP A 44 -13.68 8.87 -20.04
N ARG A 45 -12.41 8.68 -19.68
CA ARG A 45 -11.51 9.80 -19.40
C ARG A 45 -11.19 10.54 -20.70
N THR A 46 -11.17 11.85 -20.58
CA THR A 46 -10.82 12.82 -21.61
C THR A 46 -9.98 13.91 -20.96
N GLU A 47 -9.23 14.68 -21.75
CA GLU A 47 -8.50 15.87 -21.27
C GLU A 47 -9.40 16.87 -20.52
N ARG A 48 -10.70 16.89 -20.82
CA ARG A 48 -11.64 17.87 -20.28
C ARG A 48 -12.27 17.46 -18.95
N ASN A 49 -12.22 16.16 -18.58
CA ASN A 49 -12.81 15.65 -17.34
C ASN A 49 -11.76 15.07 -16.37
N SER A 50 -10.46 15.23 -16.67
CA SER A 50 -9.35 15.06 -15.73
C SER A 50 -9.33 16.20 -14.69
N GLU A 51 -8.96 15.87 -13.45
CA GLU A 51 -8.87 16.86 -12.38
C GLU A 51 -7.73 17.88 -12.65
N PRO A 52 -7.80 19.10 -12.11
CA PRO A 52 -6.63 19.98 -12.07
C PRO A 52 -5.47 19.27 -11.37
N TYR A 53 -4.26 19.33 -11.95
CA TYR A 53 -3.06 18.60 -11.47
C TYR A 53 -3.13 17.07 -11.56
N ASP A 54 -4.04 16.54 -12.37
CA ASP A 54 -4.00 15.14 -12.78
C ASP A 54 -2.91 14.99 -13.86
N ASP A 55 -1.86 14.18 -13.62
CA ASP A 55 -0.81 13.92 -14.62
C ASP A 55 -1.35 13.00 -15.73
N TRP A 56 -2.37 13.46 -16.45
CA TRP A 56 -2.92 12.71 -17.58
C TRP A 56 -1.83 12.52 -18.64
N VAL A 57 -1.62 11.27 -19.05
CA VAL A 57 -0.68 10.93 -20.11
C VAL A 57 -1.48 10.84 -21.41
N GLU A 58 -1.08 11.63 -22.40
CA GLU A 58 -1.72 11.64 -23.70
C GLU A 58 -1.75 10.23 -24.33
N GLY A 59 -2.92 9.82 -24.81
CA GLY A 59 -3.13 8.51 -25.42
C GLY A 59 -3.56 7.39 -24.46
N GLU A 60 -3.72 7.66 -23.16
CA GLU A 60 -4.28 6.67 -22.24
C GLU A 60 -5.78 6.43 -22.44
N VAL A 61 -6.18 5.16 -22.41
CA VAL A 61 -7.58 4.73 -22.36
C VAL A 61 -7.90 4.32 -20.92
N GLY A 62 -8.73 5.13 -20.25
CA GLY A 62 -9.11 4.93 -18.85
C GLY A 62 -10.54 5.39 -18.57
N LEU A 63 -11.03 5.05 -17.38
CA LEU A 63 -12.38 5.36 -16.92
C LEU A 63 -12.34 6.22 -15.66
N LYS A 64 -13.35 7.08 -15.49
CA LYS A 64 -13.60 7.86 -14.28
C LYS A 64 -14.91 7.38 -13.67
N ILE A 65 -14.88 6.93 -12.43
CA ILE A 65 -16.12 6.59 -11.71
C ILE A 65 -16.93 7.87 -11.44
N THR A 66 -18.24 7.80 -11.64
CA THR A 66 -19.16 8.89 -11.33
C THR A 66 -19.64 8.80 -9.89
N GLU A 67 -20.33 9.82 -9.40
CA GLU A 67 -21.00 9.75 -8.09
C GLU A 67 -22.01 8.60 -8.05
N LEU A 68 -22.77 8.35 -9.13
CA LEU A 68 -23.67 7.20 -9.21
C LEU A 68 -22.92 5.86 -9.10
N GLY A 69 -21.72 5.77 -9.70
CA GLY A 69 -20.86 4.59 -9.60
C GLY A 69 -20.35 4.33 -8.19
N LYS A 70 -19.94 5.38 -7.46
CA LYS A 70 -19.47 5.28 -6.06
C LYS A 70 -20.56 4.80 -5.10
N GLU A 71 -21.82 5.06 -5.42
CA GLU A 71 -22.98 4.61 -4.66
C GLU A 71 -23.28 3.10 -4.82
N GLN A 72 -22.64 2.42 -5.77
CA GLN A 72 -22.90 1.01 -6.03
C GLN A 72 -22.14 0.09 -5.05
N GLU A 73 -22.86 -0.87 -4.46
CA GLU A 73 -22.22 -1.96 -3.70
C GLU A 73 -21.60 -3.01 -4.62
N TYR A 74 -22.13 -3.15 -5.84
CA TYR A 74 -21.70 -4.11 -6.84
C TYR A 74 -21.80 -3.50 -8.23
N LEU A 75 -20.76 -3.70 -9.03
CA LEU A 75 -20.72 -3.33 -10.44
C LEU A 75 -20.72 -4.59 -11.31
N PRO A 76 -21.29 -4.56 -12.53
CA PRO A 76 -21.32 -5.72 -13.40
C PRO A 76 -19.94 -6.04 -13.97
N ASP A 77 -19.63 -7.33 -14.13
CA ASP A 77 -18.43 -7.80 -14.85
C ASP A 77 -18.51 -7.44 -16.34
N VAL A 78 -17.36 -7.23 -16.99
CA VAL A 78 -17.27 -6.77 -18.39
C VAL A 78 -16.26 -7.56 -19.22
N SER A 79 -16.51 -7.65 -20.54
CA SER A 79 -15.73 -8.48 -21.48
C SER A 79 -14.53 -7.79 -22.13
N ASP A 80 -14.55 -6.47 -22.25
CA ASP A 80 -13.68 -5.66 -23.10
C ASP A 80 -12.73 -4.75 -22.30
N GLY A 81 -12.43 -5.12 -21.05
CA GLY A 81 -11.44 -4.41 -20.22
C GLY A 81 -10.04 -4.33 -20.84
N GLY A 82 -9.72 -5.23 -21.77
CA GLY A 82 -8.42 -5.27 -22.45
C GLY A 82 -8.13 -4.03 -23.31
N GLN A 83 -9.11 -3.15 -23.55
CA GLN A 83 -8.89 -1.86 -24.21
C GLN A 83 -8.28 -0.81 -23.27
N LEU A 84 -8.36 -1.00 -21.95
CA LEU A 84 -7.85 -0.06 -20.95
C LEU A 84 -6.32 -0.13 -20.88
N THR A 85 -5.69 1.04 -20.87
CA THR A 85 -4.24 1.19 -20.66
C THR A 85 -3.90 1.83 -19.31
N SER A 86 -4.90 2.39 -18.63
CA SER A 86 -4.77 3.06 -17.33
C SER A 86 -5.96 2.74 -16.43
N ALA A 87 -5.67 2.32 -15.20
CA ALA A 87 -6.66 2.16 -14.12
C ALA A 87 -6.56 3.31 -13.10
N ARG A 88 -5.86 4.39 -13.43
CA ARG A 88 -5.63 5.49 -12.51
C ARG A 88 -6.94 6.05 -11.99
N LYS A 89 -7.10 6.07 -10.66
CA LYS A 89 -8.29 6.54 -9.94
C LYS A 89 -9.61 5.84 -10.35
N MET A 90 -9.54 4.67 -10.98
CA MET A 90 -10.70 4.05 -11.63
C MET A 90 -11.86 3.79 -10.68
N PHE A 91 -11.61 3.31 -9.45
CA PHE A 91 -12.63 3.06 -8.42
C PHE A 91 -12.45 3.97 -7.19
N ARG A 92 -11.74 5.09 -7.35
CA ARG A 92 -11.38 6.00 -6.25
C ARG A 92 -12.63 6.44 -5.47
N PHE A 93 -12.57 6.30 -4.15
CA PHE A 93 -13.63 6.63 -3.20
C PHE A 93 -14.97 5.91 -3.46
N ALA A 94 -14.94 4.73 -4.08
CA ALA A 94 -16.10 3.84 -4.15
C ALA A 94 -16.32 3.15 -2.78
N THR A 95 -16.63 3.94 -1.75
CA THR A 95 -16.66 3.50 -0.34
C THR A 95 -17.67 2.39 -0.07
N LYS A 96 -18.73 2.30 -0.87
CA LYS A 96 -19.78 1.26 -0.77
C LYS A 96 -19.46 -0.03 -1.50
N LEU A 97 -18.47 -0.03 -2.40
CA LEU A 97 -18.17 -1.18 -3.26
C LEU A 97 -17.67 -2.35 -2.40
N LYS A 98 -18.45 -3.43 -2.36
CA LYS A 98 -18.13 -4.64 -1.55
C LYS A 98 -17.30 -5.65 -2.33
N LYS A 99 -17.37 -5.59 -3.66
CA LYS A 99 -16.66 -6.49 -4.56
C LYS A 99 -16.27 -5.74 -5.83
N ILE A 100 -14.99 -5.83 -6.19
CA ILE A 100 -14.49 -5.31 -7.46
C ILE A 100 -15.03 -6.19 -8.62
N PRO A 101 -15.58 -5.59 -9.69
CA PRO A 101 -16.02 -6.34 -10.86
C PRO A 101 -14.82 -7.00 -11.56
N SER A 102 -15.08 -8.12 -12.24
CA SER A 102 -14.09 -8.79 -13.08
C SER A 102 -13.98 -8.12 -14.45
N PHE A 103 -12.76 -7.76 -14.82
CA PHE A 103 -12.42 -7.25 -16.15
C PHE A 103 -10.93 -7.50 -16.45
N ASN A 104 -10.57 -7.49 -17.73
CA ASN A 104 -9.20 -7.74 -18.17
C ASN A 104 -8.32 -6.49 -17.94
N THR A 105 -7.19 -6.63 -17.25
CA THR A 105 -6.22 -5.56 -16.95
C THR A 105 -4.86 -5.72 -17.66
N GLN A 106 -4.73 -6.64 -18.62
CA GLN A 106 -3.45 -7.04 -19.22
C GLN A 106 -2.65 -5.93 -19.91
N ASN A 107 -3.33 -4.83 -20.27
CA ASN A 107 -2.73 -3.71 -20.99
C ASN A 107 -2.51 -2.48 -20.10
N ILE A 108 -2.89 -2.56 -18.82
CA ILE A 108 -2.81 -1.45 -17.89
C ILE A 108 -1.38 -1.30 -17.39
N THR A 109 -0.83 -0.09 -17.50
CA THR A 109 0.52 0.25 -17.01
C THR A 109 0.49 1.11 -15.75
N ASP A 110 -0.61 1.84 -15.51
CA ASP A 110 -0.80 2.69 -14.34
C ASP A 110 -1.97 2.17 -13.48
N PHE A 111 -1.65 1.70 -12.26
CA PHE A 111 -2.59 1.25 -11.24
C PHE A 111 -2.72 2.27 -10.09
N SER A 112 -2.15 3.47 -10.24
CA SER A 112 -2.11 4.45 -9.16
C SER A 112 -3.51 4.89 -8.74
N TYR A 113 -3.75 4.98 -7.44
CA TYR A 113 -5.04 5.38 -6.86
C TYR A 113 -6.23 4.49 -7.27
N MET A 114 -6.01 3.32 -7.89
CA MET A 114 -7.08 2.54 -8.52
C MET A 114 -8.23 2.23 -7.56
N PHE A 115 -7.92 1.89 -6.31
CA PHE A 115 -8.86 1.57 -5.24
C PHE A 115 -8.68 2.46 -4.00
N GLU A 116 -8.06 3.65 -4.15
CA GLU A 116 -7.91 4.57 -3.01
C GLU A 116 -9.29 4.89 -2.41
N GLY A 117 -9.45 4.71 -1.11
CA GLY A 117 -10.69 4.96 -0.37
C GLY A 117 -11.83 3.98 -0.69
N CYS A 118 -11.54 2.79 -1.23
CA CYS A 118 -12.50 1.69 -1.26
C CYS A 118 -12.65 1.10 0.15
N GLU A 119 -13.37 1.77 1.04
CA GLU A 119 -13.42 1.42 2.47
C GLU A 119 -14.07 0.06 2.77
N SER A 120 -14.99 -0.42 1.91
CA SER A 120 -15.77 -1.66 2.13
C SER A 120 -15.15 -2.94 1.52
N ILE A 121 -14.09 -2.86 0.71
CA ILE A 121 -13.50 -4.07 0.12
C ILE A 121 -12.67 -4.81 1.15
N ILE A 122 -12.87 -6.13 1.24
CA ILE A 122 -12.13 -7.00 2.17
C ILE A 122 -10.90 -7.62 1.48
N THR A 123 -10.95 -7.74 0.14
CA THR A 123 -9.86 -8.21 -0.72
C THR A 123 -10.05 -7.69 -2.15
N ILE A 124 -9.02 -7.84 -3.00
CA ILE A 124 -9.10 -7.58 -4.43
C ILE A 124 -9.10 -8.88 -5.25
N PRO A 125 -9.67 -8.90 -6.46
CA PRO A 125 -9.58 -10.04 -7.36
C PRO A 125 -8.14 -10.23 -7.87
N LEU A 126 -7.86 -11.39 -8.46
CA LEU A 126 -6.61 -11.59 -9.18
C LEU A 126 -6.57 -10.70 -10.43
N LEU A 127 -5.71 -9.69 -10.41
CA LEU A 127 -5.49 -8.75 -11.51
C LEU A 127 -4.24 -9.17 -12.29
N ASN A 128 -4.27 -8.99 -13.62
CA ASN A 128 -3.05 -9.05 -14.40
C ASN A 128 -2.35 -7.68 -14.30
N THR A 129 -1.32 -7.60 -13.46
CA THR A 129 -0.54 -6.39 -13.22
C THR A 129 0.86 -6.47 -13.85
N SER A 130 1.12 -7.44 -14.72
CA SER A 130 2.46 -7.70 -15.29
C SER A 130 3.06 -6.53 -16.07
N LYS A 131 2.23 -5.62 -16.60
CA LYS A 131 2.67 -4.36 -17.23
C LYS A 131 2.67 -3.15 -16.31
N GLY A 132 2.22 -3.31 -15.06
CA GLY A 132 2.11 -2.24 -14.08
C GLY A 132 3.47 -1.67 -13.70
N VAL A 133 3.62 -0.36 -13.86
CA VAL A 133 4.82 0.39 -13.50
C VAL A 133 4.58 1.26 -12.25
N ASN A 134 3.35 1.71 -12.04
CA ASN A 134 2.98 2.61 -10.95
C ASN A 134 1.86 2.01 -10.09
N PHE A 135 2.16 1.79 -8.81
CA PHE A 135 1.25 1.24 -7.79
C PHE A 135 1.00 2.23 -6.65
N ARG A 136 1.40 3.51 -6.83
CA ARG A 136 1.24 4.57 -5.84
C ARG A 136 -0.22 4.72 -5.41
N TYR A 137 -0.50 4.70 -4.10
CA TYR A 137 -1.86 4.77 -3.54
C TYR A 137 -2.85 3.69 -4.04
N MET A 138 -2.40 2.60 -4.68
CA MET A 138 -3.32 1.65 -5.33
C MET A 138 -4.42 1.14 -4.38
N LEU A 139 -4.08 0.86 -3.12
CA LEU A 139 -4.96 0.33 -2.07
C LEU A 139 -4.91 1.21 -0.82
N SER A 140 -4.75 2.53 -0.98
CA SER A 140 -4.79 3.46 0.15
C SER A 140 -6.20 3.58 0.72
N ASP A 141 -6.32 3.80 2.02
CA ASP A 141 -7.57 4.05 2.74
C ASP A 141 -8.61 2.92 2.54
N CYS A 142 -8.15 1.69 2.28
CA CYS A 142 -9.02 0.51 2.20
C CYS A 142 -9.24 -0.07 3.61
N LEU A 143 -10.09 0.60 4.39
CA LEU A 143 -10.26 0.36 5.83
C LEU A 143 -10.63 -1.08 6.20
N SER A 144 -11.40 -1.78 5.36
CA SER A 144 -11.82 -3.18 5.58
C SER A 144 -10.90 -4.22 4.94
N LEU A 145 -9.83 -3.82 4.23
CA LEU A 145 -8.95 -4.72 3.50
C LEU A 145 -8.16 -5.58 4.49
N THR A 146 -8.28 -6.90 4.41
CA THR A 146 -7.59 -7.83 5.33
C THR A 146 -6.40 -8.53 4.69
N SER A 147 -6.45 -8.75 3.38
CA SER A 147 -5.41 -9.42 2.60
C SER A 147 -5.55 -9.10 1.11
N ILE A 148 -4.47 -9.33 0.36
CA ILE A 148 -4.49 -9.26 -1.11
C ILE A 148 -3.98 -10.58 -1.72
N PRO A 149 -4.47 -10.97 -2.91
CA PRO A 149 -3.87 -12.05 -3.67
C PRO A 149 -2.47 -11.65 -4.16
N LEU A 150 -1.67 -12.65 -4.53
CA LEU A 150 -0.40 -12.41 -5.23
C LEU A 150 -0.67 -11.68 -6.55
N ILE A 151 0.02 -10.55 -6.74
CA ILE A 151 -0.01 -9.75 -7.96
C ILE A 151 1.41 -9.62 -8.51
N ASP A 152 1.54 -9.49 -9.82
CA ASP A 152 2.84 -9.29 -10.47
C ASP A 152 3.26 -7.82 -10.34
N THR A 153 4.31 -7.57 -9.57
CA THR A 153 4.89 -6.23 -9.37
C THR A 153 6.28 -6.11 -9.98
N SER A 154 6.73 -7.08 -10.80
CA SER A 154 8.09 -7.17 -11.33
C SER A 154 8.53 -6.00 -12.23
N ASN A 155 7.57 -5.19 -12.71
CA ASN A 155 7.81 -3.95 -13.45
C ASN A 155 7.54 -2.67 -12.63
N GLY A 156 7.08 -2.81 -11.39
CA GLY A 156 6.74 -1.73 -10.49
C GLY A 156 7.96 -0.90 -10.11
N LYS A 157 7.84 0.43 -10.26
CA LYS A 157 8.86 1.41 -9.86
C LYS A 157 8.42 2.25 -8.67
N ASN A 158 7.11 2.44 -8.51
CA ASN A 158 6.56 3.30 -7.47
C ASN A 158 5.55 2.52 -6.62
N PHE A 159 5.89 2.31 -5.35
CA PHE A 159 5.07 1.67 -4.32
C PHE A 159 4.71 2.64 -3.20
N SER A 160 4.98 3.95 -3.37
CA SER A 160 4.72 4.95 -2.35
C SER A 160 3.24 4.93 -1.95
N LEU A 161 2.97 4.86 -0.65
CA LEU A 161 1.61 4.90 -0.11
C LEU A 161 0.68 3.78 -0.61
N MET A 162 1.22 2.66 -1.13
CA MET A 162 0.41 1.60 -1.74
C MET A 162 -0.67 1.04 -0.80
N PHE A 163 -0.36 0.89 0.49
CA PHE A 163 -1.28 0.42 1.54
C PHE A 163 -1.45 1.47 2.65
N TYR A 164 -1.36 2.76 2.32
CA TYR A 164 -1.50 3.84 3.30
C TYR A 164 -2.88 3.78 3.97
N VAL A 165 -2.91 3.79 5.30
CA VAL A 165 -4.12 3.73 6.14
C VAL A 165 -5.01 2.52 5.80
N CYS A 166 -4.42 1.33 5.92
CA CYS A 166 -5.14 0.06 5.83
C CYS A 166 -5.10 -0.66 7.20
N PRO A 167 -5.85 -0.18 8.21
CA PRO A 167 -5.73 -0.64 9.59
C PRO A 167 -6.11 -2.12 9.78
N SER A 168 -6.97 -2.68 8.92
CA SER A 168 -7.38 -4.09 8.97
C SER A 168 -6.46 -5.05 8.22
N LEU A 169 -5.43 -4.55 7.52
CA LEU A 169 -4.56 -5.37 6.67
C LEU A 169 -3.63 -6.19 7.56
N VAL A 170 -3.83 -7.51 7.59
CA VAL A 170 -3.08 -8.43 8.46
C VAL A 170 -1.80 -8.92 7.79
N SER A 171 -1.85 -9.18 6.49
CA SER A 171 -0.70 -9.71 5.74
C SER A 171 -0.73 -9.31 4.28
N ILE A 172 0.44 -9.32 3.66
CA ILE A 172 0.62 -9.15 2.22
C ILE A 172 1.44 -10.32 1.65
N PRO A 173 1.18 -10.74 0.40
CA PRO A 173 1.98 -11.73 -0.29
C PRO A 173 3.36 -11.16 -0.63
N LEU A 174 4.30 -12.05 -0.97
CA LEU A 174 5.60 -11.64 -1.49
C LEU A 174 5.44 -10.82 -2.77
N LEU A 175 5.91 -9.58 -2.75
CA LEU A 175 5.93 -8.68 -3.91
C LEU A 175 7.35 -8.63 -4.49
N ASP A 176 7.46 -8.68 -5.82
CA ASP A 176 8.73 -8.35 -6.49
C ASP A 176 8.88 -6.82 -6.52
N THR A 177 9.76 -6.30 -5.67
CA THR A 177 10.06 -4.87 -5.58
C THR A 177 11.45 -4.53 -6.11
N SER A 178 12.11 -5.44 -6.84
CA SER A 178 13.50 -5.28 -7.29
C SER A 178 13.75 -4.04 -8.16
N LYS A 179 12.71 -3.54 -8.86
CA LYS A 179 12.75 -2.30 -9.65
C LYS A 179 12.17 -1.07 -8.91
N GLY A 180 11.72 -1.25 -7.67
CA GLY A 180 11.11 -0.21 -6.86
C GLY A 180 12.10 0.88 -6.45
N ILE A 181 11.69 2.13 -6.61
CA ILE A 181 12.49 3.33 -6.28
C ILE A 181 11.87 4.07 -5.09
N TYR A 182 10.53 4.10 -5.01
CA TYR A 182 9.79 4.86 -4.01
C TYR A 182 8.98 3.92 -3.11
N PHE A 183 9.25 3.97 -1.80
CA PHE A 183 8.62 3.15 -0.76
C PHE A 183 8.08 3.98 0.41
N ASN A 184 8.15 5.32 0.32
CA ASN A 184 7.73 6.21 1.38
C ASN A 184 6.25 5.95 1.75
N ALA A 185 5.99 5.87 3.06
CA ALA A 185 4.69 5.61 3.66
C ALA A 185 3.92 4.39 3.09
N MET A 186 4.62 3.38 2.54
CA MET A 186 3.99 2.22 1.91
C MET A 186 3.00 1.47 2.83
N PHE A 187 3.30 1.39 4.14
CA PHE A 187 2.49 0.69 5.15
C PHE A 187 2.04 1.60 6.30
N TRP A 188 2.07 2.92 6.11
CA TRP A 188 1.64 3.86 7.14
C TRP A 188 0.22 3.53 7.60
N GLY A 189 -0.04 3.43 8.89
CA GLY A 189 -1.35 3.16 9.47
C GLY A 189 -1.87 1.74 9.21
N CYS A 190 -1.01 0.80 8.80
CA CYS A 190 -1.34 -0.62 8.78
C CYS A 190 -1.26 -1.21 10.20
N GLU A 191 -2.22 -0.84 11.05
CA GLU A 191 -2.22 -1.17 12.49
C GLU A 191 -2.24 -2.68 12.77
N SER A 192 -2.99 -3.47 11.99
CA SER A 192 -3.10 -4.94 12.17
C SER A 192 -1.99 -5.75 11.46
N LEU A 193 -1.06 -5.11 10.76
CA LEU A 193 -0.02 -5.80 10.01
C LEU A 193 1.00 -6.40 10.98
N ASP A 194 1.02 -7.72 11.10
CA ASP A 194 1.84 -8.43 12.10
C ASP A 194 3.23 -8.83 11.57
N ALA A 195 3.35 -8.97 10.25
CA ALA A 195 4.59 -9.22 9.54
C ALA A 195 4.53 -8.65 8.12
N ILE A 196 5.70 -8.35 7.57
CA ILE A 196 5.87 -8.05 6.14
C ILE A 196 6.79 -9.11 5.50
N PRO A 197 6.54 -9.49 4.24
CA PRO A 197 7.46 -10.34 3.50
C PRO A 197 8.78 -9.61 3.23
N LYS A 198 9.80 -10.38 2.86
CA LYS A 198 11.06 -9.80 2.40
C LYS A 198 10.81 -8.97 1.13
N LEU A 199 11.18 -7.70 1.17
CA LEU A 199 11.14 -6.80 0.03
C LEU A 199 12.57 -6.52 -0.45
N ASP A 200 12.77 -6.46 -1.77
CA ASP A 200 14.00 -5.92 -2.34
C ASP A 200 13.87 -4.40 -2.40
N THR A 201 14.58 -3.71 -1.51
CA THR A 201 14.60 -2.25 -1.43
C THR A 201 15.93 -1.67 -1.90
N SER A 202 16.77 -2.45 -2.60
CA SER A 202 18.14 -2.05 -2.99
C SER A 202 18.22 -0.80 -3.88
N ASN A 203 17.12 -0.45 -4.55
CA ASN A 203 16.99 0.76 -5.37
C ASN A 203 16.25 1.90 -4.65
N GLY A 204 15.76 1.68 -3.43
CA GLY A 204 15.01 2.65 -2.64
C GLY A 204 15.87 3.81 -2.15
N VAL A 205 15.38 5.04 -2.32
CA VAL A 205 16.09 6.27 -1.91
C VAL A 205 15.39 7.01 -0.75
N ASN A 206 14.08 6.79 -0.58
CA ASN A 206 13.27 7.42 0.45
C ASN A 206 12.45 6.35 1.19
N PHE A 207 12.68 6.23 2.50
CA PHE A 207 12.01 5.31 3.41
C PHE A 207 11.16 6.04 4.47
N SER A 208 10.92 7.33 4.26
CA SER A 208 10.19 8.15 5.23
C SER A 208 8.79 7.60 5.46
N GLY A 209 8.43 7.54 6.72
CA GLY A 209 7.15 7.07 7.19
C GLY A 209 6.74 5.63 6.83
N MET A 210 7.65 4.78 6.35
CA MET A 210 7.30 3.48 5.75
C MET A 210 6.42 2.59 6.64
N PHE A 211 6.64 2.61 7.96
CA PHE A 211 5.95 1.79 8.97
C PHE A 211 5.32 2.62 10.10
N VAL A 212 4.92 3.86 9.81
CA VAL A 212 4.28 4.72 10.80
C VAL A 212 2.99 4.08 11.29
N TYR A 213 2.76 4.06 12.60
CA TYR A 213 1.58 3.45 13.24
C TYR A 213 1.31 1.99 12.82
N CYS A 214 2.34 1.23 12.42
CA CYS A 214 2.26 -0.23 12.34
C CYS A 214 2.32 -0.84 13.74
N THR A 215 1.26 -0.66 14.52
CA THR A 215 1.23 -0.96 15.95
C THR A 215 1.31 -2.45 16.29
N SER A 216 1.02 -3.35 15.34
CA SER A 216 1.18 -4.81 15.54
C SER A 216 2.56 -5.37 15.15
N LEU A 217 3.38 -4.63 14.42
CA LEU A 217 4.71 -5.11 14.02
C LEU A 217 5.64 -5.21 15.23
N THR A 218 6.17 -6.42 15.48
CA THR A 218 7.15 -6.66 16.55
C THR A 218 8.60 -6.61 16.07
N THR A 219 8.80 -6.82 14.76
CA THR A 219 10.08 -6.73 14.03
C THR A 219 9.79 -6.52 12.53
N ILE A 220 10.82 -6.28 11.73
CA ILE A 220 10.75 -6.27 10.27
C ILE A 220 11.83 -7.20 9.67
N PRO A 221 11.63 -7.75 8.45
CA PRO A 221 12.70 -8.42 7.73
C PRO A 221 13.81 -7.42 7.35
N PHE A 222 14.98 -7.96 7.01
CA PHE A 222 16.08 -7.15 6.48
C PHE A 222 15.63 -6.37 5.23
N LEU A 223 15.90 -5.06 5.23
CA LEU A 223 15.71 -4.15 4.10
C LEU A 223 17.07 -3.59 3.69
N ASN A 224 17.37 -3.61 2.39
CA ASN A 224 18.55 -2.91 1.88
C ASN A 224 18.25 -1.41 1.83
N THR A 225 18.87 -0.67 2.74
CA THR A 225 18.69 0.77 2.93
C THR A 225 19.91 1.59 2.51
N SER A 226 20.90 0.97 1.87
CA SER A 226 22.21 1.57 1.54
C SER A 226 22.14 2.82 0.65
N ARG A 227 21.05 3.02 -0.10
CA ARG A 227 20.81 4.22 -0.93
C ARG A 227 19.88 5.24 -0.28
N GLY A 228 19.32 4.91 0.89
CA GLY A 228 18.38 5.75 1.61
C GLY A 228 19.03 7.02 2.16
N THR A 229 18.40 8.16 1.92
CA THR A 229 18.82 9.46 2.48
C THR A 229 17.84 10.02 3.50
N ASP A 230 16.59 9.56 3.46
CA ASP A 230 15.50 10.03 4.33
C ASP A 230 14.88 8.83 5.07
N PHE A 231 15.06 8.82 6.39
CA PHE A 231 14.51 7.85 7.34
C PHE A 231 13.53 8.52 8.32
N SER A 232 13.11 9.75 8.02
CA SER A 232 12.21 10.50 8.90
C SER A 232 10.92 9.72 9.17
N SER A 233 10.55 9.65 10.44
CA SER A 233 9.36 8.95 10.93
C SER A 233 9.26 7.48 10.52
N MET A 234 10.33 6.81 10.04
CA MET A 234 10.21 5.47 9.42
C MET A 234 9.43 4.44 10.28
N PHE A 235 9.58 4.49 11.60
CA PHE A 235 8.89 3.64 12.57
C PHE A 235 8.07 4.43 13.61
N PHE A 236 7.75 5.70 13.35
CA PHE A 236 7.00 6.52 14.32
C PHE A 236 5.69 5.82 14.71
N GLY A 237 5.52 5.57 16.01
CA GLY A 237 4.30 4.97 16.57
C GLY A 237 4.15 3.48 16.28
N ALA A 238 5.18 2.81 15.77
CA ALA A 238 5.26 1.34 15.72
C ALA A 238 5.47 0.80 17.15
N SER A 239 4.43 0.91 17.97
CA SER A 239 4.50 0.80 19.43
C SER A 239 4.86 -0.59 19.95
N SER A 240 4.59 -1.65 19.19
CA SER A 240 4.98 -3.03 19.52
C SER A 240 6.35 -3.44 18.97
N LEU A 241 7.04 -2.58 18.22
CA LEU A 241 8.32 -2.89 17.62
C LEU A 241 9.37 -3.09 18.72
N THR A 242 9.92 -4.30 18.84
CA THR A 242 10.84 -4.65 19.93
C THR A 242 12.31 -4.53 19.53
N ILE A 243 12.60 -4.82 18.26
CA ILE A 243 13.92 -4.81 17.64
C ILE A 243 13.78 -4.47 16.15
N ILE A 244 14.85 -3.98 15.55
CA ILE A 244 14.99 -3.89 14.10
C ILE A 244 16.21 -4.69 13.62
N PRO A 245 16.18 -5.23 12.39
CA PRO A 245 17.38 -5.79 11.77
C PRO A 245 18.41 -4.70 11.48
N LEU A 246 19.65 -5.09 11.18
CA LEU A 246 20.68 -4.16 10.72
C LEU A 246 20.20 -3.41 9.47
N LEU A 247 20.21 -2.09 9.53
CA LEU A 247 19.93 -1.18 8.42
C LEU A 247 21.21 -0.43 8.05
N ASP A 248 21.51 -0.32 6.76
CA ASP A 248 22.58 0.56 6.28
C ASP A 248 22.06 1.99 6.23
N THR A 249 22.46 2.77 7.24
CA THR A 249 22.07 4.16 7.44
C THR A 249 23.16 5.15 7.05
N SER A 250 24.27 4.68 6.45
CA SER A 250 25.47 5.48 6.18
C SER A 250 25.27 6.66 5.20
N ASN A 251 24.19 6.64 4.44
CA ASN A 251 23.76 7.72 3.54
C ASN A 251 22.62 8.58 4.10
N GLY A 252 22.10 8.26 5.29
CA GLY A 252 21.00 8.97 5.93
C GLY A 252 21.36 10.40 6.32
N ILE A 253 20.45 11.32 5.98
CA ILE A 253 20.53 12.75 6.29
C ILE A 253 19.49 13.14 7.34
N ASP A 254 18.26 12.66 7.17
CA ASP A 254 17.15 12.93 8.09
C ASP A 254 16.74 11.66 8.86
N PHE A 255 16.81 11.74 10.18
CA PHE A 255 16.39 10.72 11.15
C PHE A 255 15.32 11.26 12.11
N SER A 256 14.71 12.42 11.83
CA SER A 256 13.70 13.03 12.69
C SER A 256 12.55 12.05 12.92
N TYR A 257 12.14 11.91 14.18
CA TYR A 257 11.04 11.06 14.63
C TYR A 257 11.16 9.58 14.24
N MET A 258 12.32 9.10 13.79
CA MET A 258 12.46 7.74 13.22
C MET A 258 11.89 6.64 14.11
N PHE A 259 12.08 6.75 15.44
CA PHE A 259 11.56 5.84 16.45
C PHE A 259 10.69 6.54 17.50
N LEU A 260 10.14 7.71 17.20
CA LEU A 260 9.21 8.40 18.10
C LEU A 260 8.08 7.42 18.50
N GLU A 261 7.74 7.35 19.79
CA GLU A 261 6.67 6.48 20.31
C GLU A 261 6.84 4.97 20.03
N CYS A 262 8.05 4.49 19.73
CA CYS A 262 8.37 3.06 19.74
C CYS A 262 8.46 2.53 21.18
N PHE A 263 7.34 2.45 21.88
CA PHE A 263 7.29 2.15 23.31
C PHE A 263 7.98 0.82 23.71
N SER A 264 7.91 -0.20 22.85
CA SER A 264 8.44 -1.54 23.12
C SER A 264 9.87 -1.77 22.62
N LEU A 265 10.47 -0.79 21.93
CA LEU A 265 11.81 -0.92 21.34
C LEU A 265 12.85 -0.98 22.45
N ASN A 266 13.48 -2.14 22.63
CA ASN A 266 14.40 -2.39 23.74
C ASN A 266 15.87 -2.44 23.32
N SER A 267 16.13 -2.66 22.03
CA SER A 267 17.48 -2.78 21.49
C SER A 267 17.54 -2.34 20.04
N LEU A 268 18.72 -1.91 19.63
CA LEU A 268 18.99 -1.43 18.29
C LEU A 268 20.34 -1.98 17.81
N PRO A 269 20.46 -2.35 16.52
CA PRO A 269 21.76 -2.52 15.90
C PRO A 269 22.49 -1.18 15.83
N LYS A 270 23.79 -1.22 15.53
CA LYS A 270 24.57 0.00 15.29
C LYS A 270 23.97 0.75 14.08
N LEU A 271 23.67 2.02 14.28
CA LEU A 271 23.28 2.95 13.21
C LEU A 271 24.49 3.80 12.83
N ASP A 272 24.76 3.95 11.53
CA ASP A 272 25.74 4.90 11.03
C ASP A 272 25.04 6.23 10.75
N THR A 273 25.13 7.15 11.70
CA THR A 273 24.52 8.48 11.59
C THR A 273 25.53 9.56 11.19
N SER A 274 26.71 9.18 10.65
CA SER A 274 27.83 10.11 10.39
C SER A 274 27.53 11.23 9.38
N LYS A 275 26.48 11.08 8.56
CA LYS A 275 25.99 12.11 7.64
C LYS A 275 24.71 12.82 8.11
N GLY A 276 24.09 12.35 9.19
CA GLY A 276 22.81 12.85 9.67
C GLY A 276 22.91 14.30 10.16
N THR A 277 21.91 15.10 9.80
CA THR A 277 21.78 16.51 10.20
C THR A 277 20.55 16.76 11.07
N ASN A 278 19.52 15.92 10.98
CA ASN A 278 18.27 16.09 11.72
C ASN A 278 17.94 14.83 12.53
N PHE A 279 17.82 14.98 13.85
CA PHE A 279 17.52 13.94 14.84
C PHE A 279 16.37 14.35 15.77
N ASN A 280 15.60 15.36 15.38
CA ASN A 280 14.50 15.87 16.18
C ASN A 280 13.57 14.73 16.61
N GLY A 281 13.39 14.53 17.92
CA GLY A 281 12.52 13.49 18.47
C GLY A 281 12.85 12.04 18.07
N MET A 282 14.06 11.75 17.56
CA MET A 282 14.39 10.44 16.97
C MET A 282 14.05 9.25 17.88
N PHE A 283 14.28 9.37 19.18
CA PHE A 283 13.97 8.37 20.21
C PHE A 283 13.07 8.94 21.30
N ASN A 284 12.19 9.89 20.97
CA ASN A 284 11.26 10.42 21.95
C ASN A 284 10.24 9.32 22.33
N SER A 285 10.00 9.14 23.63
CA SER A 285 9.06 8.16 24.19
C SER A 285 9.39 6.69 23.86
N CYS A 286 10.66 6.33 23.67
CA CYS A 286 11.13 4.94 23.57
C CYS A 286 11.27 4.29 24.96
N LYS A 287 10.15 4.06 25.63
CA LYS A 287 10.10 3.70 27.07
C LYS A 287 10.85 2.41 27.44
N SER A 288 11.02 1.46 26.51
CA SER A 288 11.74 0.20 26.76
C SER A 288 13.24 0.28 26.42
N LEU A 289 13.72 1.37 25.83
CA LEU A 289 15.10 1.52 25.40
C LEU A 289 15.99 1.98 26.56
N THR A 290 16.46 1.03 27.38
CA THR A 290 17.21 1.37 28.60
C THR A 290 18.68 1.68 28.37
N LYS A 291 19.25 1.29 27.21
CA LYS A 291 20.65 1.57 26.86
C LYS A 291 20.73 2.68 25.82
N LYS A 292 21.47 3.73 26.13
CA LYS A 292 21.68 4.86 25.21
C LYS A 292 22.36 4.40 23.91
N PRO A 293 21.74 4.62 22.73
CA PRO A 293 22.35 4.25 21.45
C PRO A 293 23.65 5.01 21.19
N GLN A 294 24.63 4.34 20.59
CA GLN A 294 25.86 4.99 20.11
C GLN A 294 25.61 5.64 18.75
N LEU A 295 25.65 6.97 18.70
CA LEU A 295 25.34 7.76 17.51
C LEU A 295 26.47 8.75 17.22
N ASN A 296 26.77 8.97 15.94
CA ASN A 296 27.63 10.05 15.50
C ASN A 296 26.77 11.30 15.25
N LEU A 297 26.94 12.33 16.07
CA LEU A 297 26.20 13.59 16.00
C LEU A 297 27.06 14.76 15.50
N SER A 298 28.24 14.51 14.93
CA SER A 298 29.20 15.56 14.53
C SER A 298 28.68 16.53 13.46
N LYS A 299 27.66 16.13 12.69
CA LYS A 299 26.97 16.95 11.68
C LYS A 299 25.54 17.34 12.08
N ALA A 300 25.11 17.00 13.30
CA ALA A 300 23.76 17.28 13.74
C ALA A 300 23.50 18.79 13.83
N ILE A 301 22.42 19.23 13.21
CA ILE A 301 21.90 20.61 13.24
C ILE A 301 20.73 20.68 14.21
N ASP A 302 19.83 19.69 14.18
CA ASP A 302 18.68 19.58 15.07
C ASP A 302 18.73 18.28 15.86
N ILE A 303 18.76 18.40 17.19
CA ILE A 303 18.67 17.30 18.17
C ILE A 303 17.55 17.55 19.19
N THR A 304 16.63 18.45 18.87
CA THR A 304 15.53 18.84 19.75
C THR A 304 14.73 17.60 20.16
N ASP A 305 14.42 17.49 21.44
CA ASP A 305 13.61 16.40 22.00
C ASP A 305 14.09 14.96 21.65
N MET A 306 15.34 14.78 21.19
CA MET A 306 15.84 13.51 20.65
C MET A 306 15.61 12.30 21.57
N PHE A 307 15.71 12.51 22.88
CA PHE A 307 15.50 11.49 23.91
C PHE A 307 14.43 11.90 24.93
N LYS A 308 13.55 12.85 24.57
CA LYS A 308 12.46 13.27 25.46
C LYS A 308 11.61 12.08 25.85
N ASP A 309 11.21 12.00 27.12
CA ASP A 309 10.40 10.89 27.66
C ASP A 309 11.01 9.48 27.46
N THR A 310 12.34 9.38 27.29
CA THR A 310 13.12 8.13 27.21
C THR A 310 14.15 8.10 28.33
N LEU A 311 14.11 7.04 29.15
CA LEU A 311 14.95 6.90 30.34
C LEU A 311 16.02 5.82 30.10
N PHE A 312 17.27 6.16 30.41
CA PHE A 312 18.40 5.24 30.32
C PHE A 312 18.86 4.79 31.70
N GLU A 313 19.30 3.53 31.80
CA GLU A 313 19.99 3.02 32.99
C GLU A 313 21.31 3.78 33.18
N GLU A 314 21.54 4.31 34.39
CA GLU A 314 22.85 4.84 34.77
C GLU A 314 23.82 3.66 34.93
N LYS A 315 25.02 3.77 34.35
CA LYS A 315 26.07 2.77 34.57
C LYS A 315 26.67 3.01 35.96
N ASP A 316 26.51 2.05 36.87
CA ASP A 316 27.33 1.90 38.09
C ASP A 316 28.83 1.75 37.75
#